data_AF-A0A7S3D0F7-F1
#
_entry.id   AF-A0A7S3D0F7-F1
#
_cell.length_a   1.000
_cell.length_b   1.000
_cell.length_c   1.000
_cell.angle_alpha   90.00
_cell.angle_beta   90.00
_cell.angle_gamma   90.00
#
_symmetry.space_group_name_H-M   'P 1'
#
loop_
_entity.id
_entity.type
_entity.pdbx_description
1 polymer ?
#
loop_
_entity_poly.entity_id
_entity_poly.type
_entity_poly.pdbx_seq_one_letter_code
_entity_poly.pdbx_strand_id
1 'polypeptide(L)'
;MDESTKSTVQKLPLLTIKAGPREKEKWTERLKEEYAALIKYIKNNKEKANDWFTIESTPDGTRWFGKCWIVIDLVKYEFELQFDLPVTYPGTAPEIELPELDGKTAKMYRGGKICLSDHFKPLWARNVPHFGIAHALALGVSQVQ
;
A
#
# COMPACT_ATOMS: atom_id res chain seq x y z
N MET A 1 7.01 -12.11 -9.48
CA MET A 1 7.15 -10.65 -9.41
C MET A 1 7.87 -10.23 -10.66
N ASP A 2 7.30 -9.31 -11.42
CA ASP A 2 7.93 -8.72 -12.61
C ASP A 2 9.06 -7.74 -12.21
N GLU A 3 9.98 -7.48 -13.14
CA GLU A 3 11.19 -6.70 -12.88
C GLU A 3 10.90 -5.22 -12.59
N SER A 4 9.80 -4.67 -13.13
CA SER A 4 9.37 -3.28 -12.90
C SER A 4 8.93 -3.07 -11.45
N THR A 5 8.09 -3.97 -10.94
CA THR A 5 7.64 -3.96 -9.55
C THR A 5 8.82 -4.12 -8.60
N LYS A 6 9.73 -5.07 -8.89
CA LYS A 6 10.94 -5.30 -8.10
C LYS A 6 11.84 -4.07 -8.02
N SER A 7 12.09 -3.41 -9.16
CA SER A 7 12.90 -2.18 -9.23
C SER A 7 12.26 -1.03 -8.45
N THR A 8 10.93 -0.93 -8.49
CA THR A 8 10.18 0.10 -7.76
C THR A 8 10.31 -0.10 -6.25
N VAL A 9 10.09 -1.32 -5.77
CA VAL A 9 10.18 -1.68 -4.35
C VAL A 9 11.60 -1.48 -3.81
N GLN A 10 12.63 -1.81 -4.58
CA GLN A 10 14.04 -1.59 -4.18
C GLN A 10 14.41 -0.11 -4.01
N LYS A 11 13.66 0.82 -4.62
CA LYS A 11 13.90 2.27 -4.53
C LYS A 11 13.12 2.94 -3.41
N LEU A 12 12.27 2.19 -2.70
CA LEU A 12 11.52 2.71 -1.56
C LEU A 12 12.41 2.75 -0.31
N PRO A 13 12.29 3.80 0.52
CA PRO A 13 12.94 3.83 1.82
C PRO A 13 12.45 2.66 2.68
N LEU A 14 13.38 1.88 3.23
CA LEU A 14 13.08 0.82 4.18
C LEU A 14 12.83 1.43 5.56
N LEU A 15 11.84 0.89 6.27
CA LEU A 15 11.48 1.33 7.61
C LEU A 15 12.32 0.60 8.66
N THR A 16 12.51 1.20 9.83
CA THR A 16 13.36 0.62 10.88
C THR A 16 12.61 0.37 12.18
N ILE A 17 11.56 1.16 12.44
CA ILE A 17 10.81 1.07 13.69
C ILE A 17 9.81 -0.09 13.61
N LYS A 18 9.97 -1.10 14.47
CA LYS A 18 8.98 -2.17 14.64
C LYS A 18 7.95 -1.75 15.69
N ALA A 19 6.94 -0.99 15.28
CA ALA A 19 5.88 -0.55 16.16
C ALA A 19 4.51 -0.55 15.46
N GLY A 20 3.48 -1.01 16.15
CA GLY A 20 2.08 -0.98 15.70
C GLY A 20 1.24 0.11 16.34
N PRO A 21 -0.02 0.29 15.90
CA PRO A 21 -0.92 1.34 16.38
C PRO A 21 -1.12 1.43 17.91
N ARG A 22 -0.89 0.34 18.64
CA ARG A 22 -1.02 0.31 20.11
C ARG A 22 0.19 0.86 20.86
N GLU A 23 1.32 1.05 20.18
CA GLU A 23 2.61 1.38 20.81
C GLU A 23 2.88 2.90 20.92
N LYS A 24 1.80 3.71 20.94
CA LYS A 24 1.78 5.17 21.22
C LYS A 24 2.98 5.95 20.62
N GLU A 25 3.98 6.29 21.42
CA GLU A 25 5.12 7.11 20.99
C GLU A 25 5.93 6.45 19.87
N LYS A 26 6.17 5.14 19.97
CA LYS A 26 6.88 4.38 18.92
C LYS A 26 6.04 4.29 17.65
N TRP A 27 4.71 4.29 17.78
CA TRP A 27 3.82 4.36 16.62
C TRP A 27 3.99 5.70 15.89
N THR A 28 4.06 6.81 16.61
CA THR A 28 4.31 8.13 16.01
C THR A 28 5.65 8.17 15.25
N GLU A 29 6.70 7.54 15.79
CA GLU A 29 7.99 7.42 15.09
C GLU A 29 7.88 6.58 13.82
N ARG A 30 7.22 5.43 13.91
CA ARG A 30 6.93 4.58 12.75
C ARG A 30 6.12 5.33 11.69
N LEU A 31 5.09 6.07 12.09
CA LEU A 31 4.22 6.81 11.20
C LEU A 31 4.99 7.89 10.41
N LYS A 32 6.00 8.52 11.03
CA LYS A 32 6.91 9.43 10.31
C LYS A 32 7.69 8.70 9.21
N GLU A 33 8.17 7.48 9.46
CA GLU A 33 8.83 6.66 8.44
C GLU A 33 7.85 6.28 7.32
N GLU A 34 6.61 5.92 7.65
CA GLU A 34 5.55 5.61 6.66
C GLU A 34 5.27 6.79 5.73
N TYR A 35 5.09 7.99 6.28
CA TYR A 35 4.91 9.20 5.50
C TYR A 35 6.12 9.50 4.61
N ALA A 36 7.34 9.38 5.15
CA ALA A 36 8.56 9.59 4.37
C ALA A 36 8.65 8.63 3.19
N ALA A 37 8.34 7.34 3.40
CA ALA A 37 8.32 6.33 2.35
C ALA A 37 7.24 6.60 1.29
N LEU A 38 6.02 6.99 1.71
CA LEU A 38 4.92 7.33 0.80
C LEU A 38 5.22 8.57 -0.03
N ILE A 39 5.71 9.65 0.59
CA ILE A 39 6.09 10.88 -0.12
C ILE A 39 7.17 10.57 -1.16
N LYS A 40 8.18 9.76 -0.79
CA LYS A 40 9.22 9.34 -1.73
C LYS A 40 8.64 8.51 -2.87
N TYR A 41 7.70 7.62 -2.59
CA TYR A 41 7.04 6.81 -3.62
C TYR A 41 6.27 7.66 -4.62
N ILE A 42 5.41 8.56 -4.13
CA ILE A 42 4.63 9.48 -4.96
C ILE A 42 5.55 10.37 -5.80
N LYS A 43 6.63 10.90 -5.21
CA LYS A 43 7.62 11.70 -5.94
C LYS A 43 8.27 10.90 -7.07
N ASN A 44 8.72 9.67 -6.79
CA ASN A 44 9.32 8.80 -7.81
C ASN A 44 8.32 8.44 -8.93
N ASN A 45 7.03 8.28 -8.61
CA ASN A 45 5.99 8.01 -9.60
C ASN A 45 5.75 9.21 -10.51
N LYS A 46 5.69 10.42 -9.94
CA LYS A 46 5.55 11.67 -10.71
C LYS A 46 6.74 11.93 -11.63
N GLU A 47 7.97 11.69 -11.15
CA GLU A 47 9.20 11.82 -11.95
C GLU A 47 9.21 10.86 -13.16
N LYS A 48 8.55 9.72 -13.06
CA LYS A 48 8.40 8.74 -14.15
C LYS A 48 7.13 8.91 -14.99
N ALA A 49 6.35 9.97 -14.75
CA ALA A 49 5.02 10.16 -15.34
C ALA A 49 4.07 8.96 -15.15
N ASN A 50 4.21 8.23 -14.03
CA ASN A 50 3.40 7.08 -13.67
C ASN A 50 2.67 7.34 -12.34
N ASP A 51 2.04 8.50 -12.21
CA ASP A 51 1.23 8.85 -11.04
C ASP A 51 -0.10 8.10 -11.10
N TRP A 52 -0.41 7.30 -10.07
CA TRP A 52 -1.53 6.37 -10.09
C TRP A 52 -2.39 6.37 -8.82
N PHE A 53 -2.02 7.12 -7.77
CA PHE A 53 -2.81 7.19 -6.55
C PHE A 53 -2.59 8.46 -5.73
N THR A 54 -3.58 8.78 -4.90
CA THR A 54 -3.49 9.69 -3.76
C THR A 54 -3.95 8.96 -2.51
N ILE A 55 -3.36 9.28 -1.36
CA ILE A 55 -3.71 8.65 -0.10
C ILE A 55 -3.52 9.62 1.07
N GLU A 56 -4.43 9.56 2.02
CA GLU A 56 -4.45 10.30 3.27
C GLU A 56 -4.76 9.33 4.42
N SER A 57 -4.57 9.78 5.65
CA SER A 57 -4.90 8.99 6.83
C SER A 57 -5.64 9.81 7.87
N THR A 58 -6.30 9.11 8.79
CA THR A 58 -6.82 9.71 10.01
C THR A 58 -5.68 10.28 10.87
N PRO A 59 -5.94 11.22 11.79
CA PRO A 59 -4.89 11.84 12.60
C PRO A 59 -4.04 10.86 13.42
N ASP A 60 -4.59 9.71 13.78
CA ASP A 60 -3.91 8.62 14.48
C ASP A 60 -3.18 7.64 13.55
N GLY A 61 -3.32 7.81 12.23
CA GLY A 61 -2.64 7.04 11.19
C GLY A 61 -3.11 5.58 11.06
N THR A 62 -4.25 5.23 11.64
CA THR A 62 -4.74 3.85 11.70
C THR A 62 -5.66 3.48 10.55
N ARG A 63 -6.39 4.47 10.01
CA ARG A 63 -7.22 4.31 8.82
C ARG A 63 -6.68 5.17 7.68
N TRP A 64 -6.61 4.57 6.50
CA TRP A 64 -6.11 5.22 5.29
C TRP A 64 -7.17 5.18 4.21
N PHE A 65 -7.25 6.26 3.44
CA PHE A 65 -8.23 6.43 2.39
C PHE A 65 -7.71 7.36 1.31
N GLY A 66 -8.26 7.25 0.11
CA GLY A 66 -7.83 8.03 -1.03
C GLY A 66 -8.40 7.46 -2.31
N LYS A 67 -7.66 7.64 -3.39
CA LYS A 67 -8.08 7.18 -4.72
C LYS A 67 -6.91 6.60 -5.48
N CYS A 68 -7.17 5.59 -6.29
CA CYS A 68 -6.22 5.10 -7.28
C CYS A 68 -6.85 5.12 -8.66
N TRP A 69 -6.04 5.13 -9.70
CA TRP A 69 -6.53 5.13 -11.08
C TRP A 69 -5.64 4.34 -12.02
N ILE A 70 -6.22 3.96 -13.15
CA ILE A 70 -5.53 3.36 -14.29
C ILE A 70 -5.98 4.08 -15.57
N VAL A 71 -5.07 4.23 -16.53
CA VAL A 71 -5.38 4.79 -17.84
C VAL A 71 -5.32 3.66 -18.88
N ILE A 72 -6.46 3.35 -19.49
CA ILE A 72 -6.58 2.37 -20.58
C ILE A 72 -7.18 3.11 -21.78
N ASP A 73 -6.55 3.02 -22.95
CA ASP A 73 -7.01 3.68 -24.18
C ASP A 73 -7.31 5.18 -24.02
N LEU A 74 -6.44 5.90 -23.29
CA LEU A 74 -6.57 7.32 -22.95
C LEU A 74 -7.78 7.67 -22.06
N VAL A 75 -8.47 6.67 -21.51
CA VAL A 75 -9.56 6.84 -20.54
C VAL A 75 -9.02 6.57 -19.14
N LYS A 76 -9.19 7.54 -18.23
CA LYS A 76 -8.84 7.40 -16.82
C LYS A 76 -10.00 6.74 -16.06
N TYR A 77 -9.75 5.58 -15.48
CA TYR A 77 -10.64 4.89 -14.54
C TYR A 77 -10.14 5.15 -13.13
N GLU A 78 -10.98 5.71 -12.28
CA GLU A 78 -10.64 6.09 -10.91
C GLU A 78 -11.49 5.27 -9.94
N PHE A 79 -10.88 4.83 -8.84
CA PHE A 79 -11.50 3.98 -7.82
C PHE A 79 -11.15 4.50 -6.43
N GLU A 80 -12.11 4.40 -5.51
CA GLU A 80 -11.87 4.58 -4.09
C GLU A 80 -10.89 3.53 -3.55
N LEU A 81 -9.88 4.01 -2.82
CA LEU A 81 -8.86 3.23 -2.13
C LEU A 81 -9.03 3.43 -0.63
N GLN A 82 -9.19 2.36 0.13
CA GLN A 82 -9.22 2.44 1.59
C GLN A 82 -8.63 1.20 2.25
N PHE A 83 -8.20 1.32 3.50
CA PHE A 83 -7.88 0.20 4.39
C PHE A 83 -7.68 0.67 5.82
N ASP A 84 -7.88 -0.25 6.75
CA ASP A 84 -7.47 -0.09 8.15
C ASP A 84 -6.17 -0.87 8.42
N LEU A 85 -5.30 -0.29 9.24
CA LEU A 85 -4.11 -0.99 9.71
C LEU A 85 -4.50 -2.03 10.77
N PRO A 86 -4.07 -3.29 10.63
CA PRO A 86 -4.32 -4.28 11.66
C PRO A 86 -3.57 -3.91 12.94
N VAL A 87 -4.13 -4.29 14.09
CA VAL A 87 -3.48 -4.09 15.40
C VAL A 87 -2.08 -4.70 15.46
N THR A 88 -1.86 -5.78 14.71
CA THR A 88 -0.59 -6.52 14.63
C THR A 88 0.38 -5.93 13.58
N TYR A 89 0.06 -4.80 12.95
CA TYR A 89 0.97 -4.09 12.07
C TYR A 89 2.28 -3.70 12.80
N PRO A 90 3.46 -3.75 12.15
CA PRO A 90 3.75 -4.20 10.79
C PRO A 90 3.88 -5.73 10.64
N GLY A 91 3.65 -6.51 11.70
CA GLY A 91 3.70 -7.98 11.65
C GLY A 91 2.68 -8.59 10.69
N THR A 92 1.53 -7.95 10.54
CA THR A 92 0.53 -8.28 9.51
C THR A 92 0.40 -7.11 8.54
N ALA A 93 0.41 -7.41 7.25
CA ALA A 93 0.20 -6.42 6.20
C ALA A 93 -1.25 -5.88 6.23
N PRO A 94 -1.50 -4.63 5.83
CA PRO A 94 -2.85 -4.12 5.65
C PRO A 94 -3.54 -4.83 4.48
N GLU A 95 -4.86 -4.98 4.60
CA GLU A 95 -5.72 -5.50 3.53
C GLU A 95 -6.27 -4.32 2.75
N ILE A 96 -5.75 -4.10 1.53
CA ILE A 96 -6.15 -2.98 0.68
C ILE A 96 -7.53 -3.26 0.08
N GLU A 97 -8.43 -2.29 0.18
CA GLU A 97 -9.81 -2.37 -0.30
C GLU A 97 -10.05 -1.39 -1.46
N LEU A 98 -10.71 -1.89 -2.50
CA LEU A 98 -11.29 -1.13 -3.61
C LEU A 98 -12.79 -1.45 -3.67
N PRO A 99 -13.63 -0.76 -2.86
CA PRO A 99 -15.03 -1.13 -2.67
C PRO A 99 -15.84 -1.18 -3.97
N GLU A 100 -15.53 -0.29 -4.91
CA GLU A 100 -16.21 -0.19 -6.20
C GLU A 100 -16.02 -1.41 -7.12
N LEU A 101 -15.03 -2.25 -6.84
CA LEU A 101 -14.70 -3.45 -7.59
C LEU A 101 -15.21 -4.73 -6.92
N ASP A 102 -15.87 -4.63 -5.76
CA ASP A 102 -16.47 -5.78 -5.07
C ASP A 102 -17.49 -6.49 -5.98
N GLY A 103 -17.35 -7.80 -6.11
CA GLY A 103 -18.17 -8.62 -6.99
C GLY A 103 -17.95 -8.45 -8.51
N LYS A 104 -17.08 -7.52 -8.95
CA LYS A 104 -16.78 -7.29 -10.37
C LYS A 104 -15.60 -8.10 -10.90
N THR A 105 -14.82 -8.73 -10.01
CA THR A 105 -13.65 -9.54 -10.39
C THR A 105 -13.47 -10.75 -9.46
N ALA A 106 -13.00 -11.86 -10.02
CA ALA A 106 -12.63 -13.06 -9.26
C ALA A 106 -11.34 -12.88 -8.44
N LYS A 107 -10.59 -11.79 -8.66
CA LYS A 107 -9.36 -11.44 -7.93
C LYS A 107 -9.62 -10.56 -6.70
N MET A 108 -10.84 -10.58 -6.17
CA MET A 108 -11.19 -9.89 -4.93
C MET A 108 -11.85 -10.83 -3.94
N TYR A 109 -11.51 -10.63 -2.67
CA TYR A 109 -12.25 -11.20 -1.56
C TYR A 109 -13.48 -10.34 -1.27
N ARG A 110 -14.44 -10.92 -0.53
CA ARG A 110 -15.68 -10.25 -0.14
C ARG A 110 -15.40 -8.90 0.52
N GLY A 111 -16.12 -7.85 0.09
CA GLY A 111 -15.95 -6.49 0.61
C GLY A 111 -14.88 -5.67 -0.12
N GLY A 112 -14.57 -6.00 -1.37
CA GLY A 112 -13.64 -5.22 -2.20
C GLY A 112 -12.16 -5.37 -1.83
N LYS A 113 -11.82 -6.31 -0.93
CA LYS A 113 -10.43 -6.58 -0.54
C LYS A 113 -9.66 -7.21 -1.69
N ILE A 114 -8.51 -6.64 -2.03
CA ILE A 114 -7.66 -7.17 -3.11
C ILE A 114 -7.15 -8.55 -2.71
N CYS A 115 -7.32 -9.54 -3.60
CA CYS A 115 -6.72 -10.84 -3.42
C CYS A 115 -5.23 -10.78 -3.76
N LEU A 116 -4.41 -10.48 -2.75
CA LEU A 116 -2.96 -10.54 -2.86
C LEU A 116 -2.52 -11.98 -3.16
N SER A 117 -1.50 -12.13 -4.00
CA SER A 117 -0.98 -13.45 -4.36
C SER A 117 -0.50 -14.24 -3.13
N ASP A 118 -0.51 -15.58 -3.20
CA ASP A 118 0.00 -16.45 -2.13
C ASP A 118 1.46 -16.14 -1.75
N HIS A 119 2.24 -15.58 -2.68
CA HIS A 119 3.63 -15.17 -2.49
C HIS A 119 3.78 -13.89 -1.68
N PHE A 120 2.72 -13.09 -1.52
CA PHE A 120 2.78 -11.81 -0.80
C PHE A 120 2.99 -12.02 0.70
N LYS A 121 2.24 -12.93 1.34
CA LYS A 121 2.33 -13.14 2.80
C LYS A 121 3.74 -13.60 3.24
N PRO A 122 4.38 -14.60 2.58
CA PRO A 122 5.75 -14.98 2.91
C PRO A 122 6.77 -13.87 2.62
N LEU A 123 6.57 -13.09 1.54
CA LEU A 123 7.45 -11.97 1.22
C LEU A 123 7.37 -10.88 2.29
N TRP A 124 6.16 -10.51 2.71
CA TRP A 124 5.94 -9.54 3.78
C TRP A 124 6.60 -10.02 5.07
N ALA A 125 6.32 -11.25 5.51
CA ALA A 125 6.84 -11.82 6.75
C ALA A 125 8.37 -11.79 6.85
N ARG A 126 9.08 -12.03 5.74
CA ARG A 126 10.56 -11.97 5.68
C ARG A 126 11.13 -10.56 5.75
N ASN A 127 10.33 -9.55 5.44
CA ASN A 127 10.76 -8.15 5.39
C ASN A 127 10.18 -7.31 6.53
N VAL A 128 9.52 -7.90 7.52
CA VAL A 128 9.13 -7.17 8.75
C VAL A 128 10.40 -6.82 9.54
N PRO A 129 10.60 -5.56 10.00
CA PRO A 129 9.68 -4.41 9.97
C PRO A 129 9.91 -3.43 8.80
N HIS A 130 10.79 -3.76 7.86
CA HIS A 130 11.28 -2.89 6.80
C HIS A 130 10.23 -2.51 5.75
N PHE A 131 9.25 -3.38 5.53
CA PHE A 131 8.12 -3.05 4.66
C PHE A 131 7.08 -2.22 5.41
N GLY A 132 6.44 -1.34 4.63
CA GLY A 132 5.43 -0.39 5.09
C GLY A 132 4.31 -0.21 4.07
N ILE A 133 3.51 0.85 4.22
CA ILE A 133 2.32 1.11 3.39
C ILE A 133 2.71 1.30 1.92
N ALA A 134 3.76 2.07 1.65
CA ALA A 134 4.27 2.27 0.29
C ALA A 134 4.62 0.94 -0.40
N HIS A 135 5.18 0.00 0.37
CA HIS A 135 5.52 -1.33 -0.13
C HIS A 135 4.27 -2.18 -0.39
N ALA A 136 3.27 -2.11 0.50
CA ALA A 136 1.99 -2.79 0.31
C ALA A 136 1.27 -2.30 -0.95
N LEU A 137 1.24 -0.99 -1.20
CA LEU A 137 0.66 -0.40 -2.41
C LEU A 137 1.42 -0.83 -3.68
N ALA A 138 2.75 -0.74 -3.66
CA ALA A 138 3.60 -1.12 -4.80
C ALA A 138 3.61 -2.63 -5.09
N LEU A 139 3.36 -3.49 -4.10
CA LEU A 139 3.33 -4.94 -4.28
C LEU A 139 1.92 -5.48 -4.51
N GLY A 140 0.90 -4.78 -4.02
CA GLY A 140 -0.49 -5.21 -4.05
C GLY A 140 -1.29 -4.64 -5.21
N VAL A 141 -1.27 -3.32 -5.38
CA VAL A 141 -2.17 -2.63 -6.33
C VAL A 141 -1.52 -2.46 -7.69
N SER A 142 -0.23 -2.15 -7.77
CA SER A 142 0.42 -1.95 -9.07
C SER A 142 0.56 -3.24 -9.91
N GLN A 143 0.31 -4.41 -9.32
CA GLN A 143 0.21 -5.69 -10.03
C GLN A 143 -1.14 -5.88 -10.76
N VAL A 144 -2.13 -5.02 -10.47
CA VAL A 144 -3.49 -5.09 -11.04
C VAL A 144 -3.65 -4.13 -12.23
N GLN A 145 -2.63 -3.30 -12.50
CA GLN A 145 -2.55 -2.45 -13.69
C GLN A 145 -2.01 -3.19 -14.90
#